data_AF-X1NZ87-F1
#
_entry.id   AF-X1NZ87-F1
#
_cell.length_a   1.000
_cell.length_b   1.000
_cell.length_c   1.000
_cell.angle_alpha   90.00
_cell.angle_beta   90.00
_cell.angle_gamma   90.00
#
_symmetry.space_group_name_H-M   'P 1'
#
loop_
_entity.id
_entity.type
_entity.pdbx_description
1 polymer ?
#
loop_
_entity_poly.entity_id
_entity_poly.type
_entity_poly.pdbx_seq_one_letter_code
_entity_poly.pdbx_strand_id
1 'polypeptide(L)'
;MGIPLSRFSITELHREVIERGIVARVSGMTLWRWLDEDAIKPWRYRSWIFPRDPQFSYKAGQVLDLYEGFWQGKPLGKRDYVISADEKTSIQARKRKHDTLGPKPGQVMHIEHEYERKGAWAYLAAWDTRRAKIFGRLEGKNGIGPFDRLVSQVMSHEPYVSAERVFWIMDNCSCHRGERSVKRLQRQWPNIVPVHLPYM
;
A
#
# COMPACT_ATOMS: atom_id res chain seq x y z
N MET A 1 31.05 -8.65 -17.57
CA MET A 1 29.95 -8.42 -18.53
C MET A 1 28.96 -7.33 -18.13
N GLY A 2 29.00 -6.69 -16.95
CA GLY A 2 28.04 -5.60 -16.65
C GLY A 2 26.55 -6.00 -16.64
N ILE A 3 26.24 -7.29 -16.83
CA ILE A 3 24.89 -7.85 -16.76
C ILE A 3 24.64 -8.31 -15.33
N PRO A 4 23.48 -7.98 -14.73
CA PRO A 4 23.14 -8.43 -13.39
C PRO A 4 23.11 -9.95 -13.28
N LEU A 5 23.72 -10.51 -12.22
CA LEU A 5 23.69 -11.94 -11.90
C LEU A 5 22.26 -12.50 -11.77
N SER A 6 21.27 -11.64 -11.52
CA SER A 6 19.84 -11.99 -11.44
C SER A 6 19.22 -12.50 -12.73
N ARG A 7 19.91 -12.34 -13.87
CA ARG A 7 19.42 -12.76 -15.19
C ARG A 7 19.99 -14.08 -15.68
N PHE A 8 20.95 -14.65 -14.97
CA PHE A 8 21.53 -15.93 -15.35
C PHE A 8 20.81 -17.07 -14.64
N SER A 9 20.33 -18.04 -15.41
CA SER A 9 20.02 -19.37 -14.93
C SER A 9 21.30 -20.09 -14.47
N ILE A 10 21.16 -21.15 -13.67
CA ILE A 10 22.30 -22.00 -13.26
C ILE A 10 23.05 -22.54 -14.49
N THR A 11 22.35 -22.84 -15.58
CA THR A 11 22.94 -23.29 -16.84
C THR A 11 23.79 -22.21 -17.50
N GLU A 12 23.32 -20.94 -17.48
CA GLU A 12 24.06 -19.82 -18.04
C GLU A 12 25.27 -19.44 -17.17
N LEU A 13 25.13 -19.48 -15.83
CA LEU A 13 26.25 -19.31 -14.91
C LEU A 13 27.30 -20.40 -15.11
N HIS A 14 26.88 -21.65 -15.27
CA HIS A 14 27.78 -22.78 -15.53
C HIS A 14 28.58 -22.57 -16.81
N ARG A 15 27.93 -22.12 -17.89
CA ARG A 15 28.60 -21.79 -19.15
C ARG A 15 29.62 -20.66 -18.95
N GLU A 16 29.22 -19.57 -18.30
CA GLU A 16 30.05 -18.39 -18.10
C GLU A 16 31.31 -18.69 -17.26
N VAL A 17 31.19 -19.50 -16.22
CA VAL A 17 32.31 -19.85 -15.33
C VAL A 17 33.34 -20.73 -16.05
N ILE A 18 32.90 -21.59 -16.98
CA ILE A 18 33.78 -22.38 -17.86
C ILE A 18 34.43 -21.50 -18.93
N GLU A 19 33.66 -20.67 -19.63
CA GLU A 19 34.17 -19.78 -20.70
C GLU A 19 35.22 -18.78 -20.18
N ARG A 20 35.09 -18.34 -18.92
CA ARG A 20 36.07 -17.46 -18.27
C ARG A 20 37.26 -18.18 -17.66
N GLY A 21 37.30 -19.51 -17.72
CA GLY A 21 38.38 -20.31 -17.14
C GLY A 21 38.48 -20.23 -15.61
N ILE A 22 37.40 -19.86 -14.92
CA ILE A 22 37.37 -19.80 -13.45
C ILE A 22 37.47 -21.22 -12.88
N VAL A 23 36.83 -22.20 -13.55
CA VAL A 23 36.99 -23.63 -13.27
C VAL A 23 37.13 -24.40 -14.57
N ALA A 24 37.95 -25.45 -14.57
CA ALA A 24 38.12 -26.32 -15.75
C ALA A 24 36.90 -27.23 -15.97
N ARG A 25 36.24 -27.67 -14.89
CA ARG A 25 35.01 -28.48 -14.93
C ARG A 25 34.26 -28.34 -13.61
N VAL A 26 32.96 -28.09 -13.68
CA VAL A 26 32.05 -28.09 -12.53
C VAL A 26 30.72 -28.69 -12.99
N SER A 27 29.90 -29.24 -12.08
CA SER A 27 28.54 -29.65 -12.44
C SER A 27 27.56 -28.51 -12.12
N GLY A 28 26.46 -28.40 -12.86
CA GLY A 28 25.41 -27.43 -12.53
C GLY A 28 24.86 -27.61 -11.11
N MET A 29 24.81 -28.85 -10.61
CA MET A 29 24.41 -29.18 -9.23
C MET A 29 25.43 -28.70 -8.19
N THR A 30 26.72 -28.81 -8.48
CA THR A 30 27.79 -28.30 -7.61
C THR A 30 27.76 -26.78 -7.54
N LEU A 31 27.58 -26.13 -8.68
CA LEU A 31 27.43 -24.67 -8.75
C LEU A 31 26.20 -24.19 -7.99
N TRP A 32 25.07 -24.89 -8.15
CA TRP A 32 23.86 -24.62 -7.39
C TRP A 32 24.09 -24.77 -5.88
N ARG A 33 24.76 -25.85 -5.46
CA ARG A 33 25.07 -26.10 -4.05
C ARG A 33 25.96 -25.01 -3.45
N TRP A 34 26.99 -24.56 -4.16
CA TRP A 34 27.82 -23.43 -3.70
C TRP A 34 27.02 -22.13 -3.56
N LEU A 35 26.19 -21.81 -4.56
CA LEU A 35 25.34 -20.62 -4.50
C LEU A 35 24.23 -20.70 -3.45
N ASP A 36 23.80 -21.91 -3.07
CA ASP A 36 22.84 -22.09 -1.98
C ASP A 36 23.51 -22.05 -0.60
N GLU A 37 24.70 -22.63 -0.47
CA GLU A 37 25.53 -22.66 0.75
C GLU A 37 26.02 -21.26 1.14
N ASP A 38 26.42 -20.44 0.18
CA ASP A 38 26.88 -19.06 0.46
C ASP A 38 25.74 -18.15 0.94
N ALA A 39 24.47 -18.55 0.82
CA ALA A 39 23.24 -17.81 1.20
C ALA A 39 23.10 -16.38 0.66
N ILE A 40 24.10 -15.86 -0.05
CA ILE A 40 24.12 -14.55 -0.69
C ILE A 40 23.41 -14.71 -2.03
N LYS A 41 22.22 -14.14 -2.11
CA LYS A 41 21.40 -14.09 -3.33
C LYS A 41 21.28 -12.63 -3.74
N PRO A 42 22.29 -12.00 -4.38
CA PRO A 42 22.29 -10.56 -4.71
C PRO A 42 21.14 -10.14 -5.62
N TRP A 43 20.54 -11.12 -6.31
CA TRP A 43 19.32 -10.97 -7.11
C TRP A 43 18.02 -10.96 -6.30
N ARG A 44 18.07 -11.40 -5.04
CA ARG A 44 16.97 -11.28 -4.08
C ARG A 44 17.16 -9.97 -3.32
N TYR A 45 16.39 -8.97 -3.71
CA TYR A 45 16.21 -7.77 -2.92
C TYR A 45 14.80 -7.77 -2.34
N ARG A 46 14.65 -7.22 -1.14
CA ARG A 46 13.35 -6.89 -0.55
C ARG A 46 13.34 -5.40 -0.30
N SER A 47 12.24 -4.75 -0.65
CA SER A 47 12.00 -3.37 -0.24
C SER A 47 12.06 -3.30 1.28
N TRP A 48 12.90 -2.43 1.81
CA TRP A 48 13.01 -2.17 3.24
C TRP A 48 12.71 -0.69 3.48
N ILE A 49 11.92 -0.41 4.51
CA ILE A 49 11.61 0.94 4.94
C ILE A 49 12.39 1.19 6.22
N PHE A 50 13.23 2.21 6.21
CA PHE A 50 13.93 2.66 7.41
C PHE A 50 13.06 3.71 8.12
N PRO A 51 12.73 3.53 9.40
CA PRO A 51 11.99 4.54 10.14
C PRO A 51 12.80 5.84 10.20
N ARG A 52 12.22 6.94 9.70
CA ARG A 52 12.85 8.27 9.70
C ARG A 52 12.38 9.16 10.84
N ASP A 53 11.23 8.83 11.42
CA ASP A 53 10.65 9.58 12.52
C ASP A 53 11.37 9.23 13.85
N PRO A 54 11.98 10.20 14.55
CA PRO A 54 12.57 9.96 15.87
C PRO A 54 11.57 9.42 16.89
N GLN A 55 10.26 9.65 16.67
CA GLN A 55 9.17 9.18 17.51
C GLN A 55 8.42 7.99 16.90
N PHE A 56 9.03 7.25 15.96
CA PHE A 56 8.39 6.17 15.22
C PHE A 56 7.65 5.19 16.14
N SER A 57 8.35 4.61 17.13
CA SER A 57 7.78 3.59 18.03
C SER A 57 6.60 4.13 18.83
N TYR A 58 6.68 5.39 19.28
CA TYR A 58 5.61 6.03 20.03
C TYR A 58 4.36 6.22 19.16
N LYS A 59 4.50 6.82 17.98
CA LYS A 59 3.36 7.06 17.06
C LYS A 59 2.76 5.75 16.52
N ALA A 60 3.61 4.79 16.18
CA ALA A 60 3.17 3.46 15.78
C ALA A 60 2.41 2.77 16.91
N GLY A 61 2.90 2.87 18.15
CA GLY A 61 2.23 2.34 19.35
C GLY A 61 0.82 2.91 19.51
N GLN A 62 0.63 4.23 19.36
CA GLN A 62 -0.70 4.84 19.45
C GLN A 62 -1.70 4.30 18.42
N VAL A 63 -1.23 3.96 17.22
CA VAL A 63 -2.06 3.40 16.15
C VAL A 63 -2.41 1.94 16.44
N LEU A 64 -1.44 1.16 16.93
CA LEU A 64 -1.67 -0.22 17.35
C LEU A 64 -2.65 -0.30 18.53
N ASP A 65 -2.48 0.56 19.52
CA ASP A 65 -3.41 0.69 20.66
C ASP A 65 -4.84 0.95 20.17
N LEU A 66 -5.03 1.85 19.20
CA LEU A 66 -6.36 2.13 18.65
C LEU A 66 -7.00 0.90 17.99
N TYR A 67 -6.22 0.09 17.26
CA TYR A 67 -6.72 -1.16 16.69
C TYR A 67 -7.11 -2.17 17.77
N GLU A 68 -6.32 -2.26 18.84
CA GLU A 68 -6.65 -3.06 20.04
C GLU A 68 -7.82 -2.48 20.86
N GLY A 69 -8.26 -1.26 20.56
CA GLY A 69 -9.37 -0.61 21.24
C GLY A 69 -8.95 0.15 22.50
N PHE A 70 -7.74 0.73 22.49
CA PHE A 70 -7.21 1.59 23.53
C PHE A 70 -6.81 2.95 22.97
N TRP A 71 -6.92 3.98 23.82
CA TRP A 71 -6.38 5.30 23.55
C TRP A 71 -5.76 5.85 24.83
N GLN A 72 -4.46 6.16 24.80
CA GLN A 72 -3.72 6.68 25.96
C GLN A 72 -3.90 5.81 27.22
N GLY A 73 -3.83 4.48 27.05
CA GLY A 73 -3.96 3.52 28.14
C GLY A 73 -5.38 3.30 28.67
N LYS A 74 -6.41 3.89 28.04
CA LYS A 74 -7.82 3.69 28.41
C LYS A 74 -8.57 2.94 27.31
N PRO A 75 -9.48 2.01 27.64
CA PRO A 75 -10.30 1.34 26.63
C PRO A 75 -11.20 2.36 25.91
N LEU A 76 -11.43 2.12 24.62
CA LEU A 76 -12.38 2.89 23.82
C LEU A 76 -13.81 2.66 24.33
N GLY A 77 -14.58 3.73 24.39
CA GLY A 77 -15.99 3.71 24.74
C GLY A 77 -16.86 3.16 23.62
N LYS A 78 -18.13 2.87 23.94
CA LYS A 78 -19.11 2.35 22.96
C LYS A 78 -19.46 3.33 21.83
N ARG A 79 -19.14 4.61 22.01
CA ARG A 79 -19.38 5.70 21.04
C ARG A 79 -18.08 6.24 20.45
N ASP A 80 -16.97 5.51 20.63
CA ASP A 80 -15.71 5.76 19.96
C ASP A 80 -15.58 4.89 18.72
N TYR A 81 -15.11 5.48 17.63
CA TYR A 81 -14.93 4.79 16.35
C TYR A 81 -13.53 5.00 15.80
N VAL A 82 -12.99 3.99 15.12
CA VAL A 82 -11.63 4.01 14.57
C VAL A 82 -11.69 3.81 13.07
N ILE A 83 -11.44 4.90 12.34
CA ILE A 83 -11.42 4.97 10.89
C ILE A 83 -9.98 4.99 10.41
N SER A 84 -9.61 4.07 9.53
CA SER A 84 -8.36 4.10 8.78
C SER A 84 -8.63 4.59 7.36
N ALA A 85 -7.97 5.65 6.93
CA ALA A 85 -8.18 6.25 5.62
C ALA A 85 -6.89 6.23 4.78
N ASP A 86 -7.03 5.92 3.50
CA ASP A 86 -5.94 5.88 2.53
C ASP A 86 -6.44 6.27 1.13
N GLU A 87 -5.50 6.68 0.28
CA GLU A 87 -5.75 7.11 -1.09
C GLU A 87 -4.94 6.29 -2.09
N LYS A 88 -5.62 5.47 -2.88
CA LYS A 88 -5.02 4.86 -4.07
C LYS A 88 -5.12 5.83 -5.24
N THR A 89 -4.05 6.59 -5.45
CA THR A 89 -3.94 7.53 -6.56
C THR A 89 -3.57 6.85 -7.88
N SER A 90 -3.77 7.58 -8.99
CA SER A 90 -3.32 7.24 -10.34
C SER A 90 -3.78 5.85 -10.82
N ILE A 91 -5.00 5.46 -10.47
CA ILE A 91 -5.65 4.26 -11.01
C ILE A 91 -5.98 4.51 -12.48
N GLN A 92 -5.15 3.95 -13.36
CA GLN A 92 -5.28 4.14 -14.79
C GLN A 92 -6.51 3.38 -15.30
N ALA A 93 -7.50 4.11 -15.83
CA ALA A 93 -8.57 3.52 -16.61
C ALA A 93 -8.02 3.07 -17.97
N ARG A 94 -8.26 1.81 -18.32
CA ARG A 94 -7.79 1.19 -19.55
C ARG A 94 -8.95 0.55 -20.28
N LYS A 95 -9.05 0.79 -21.59
CA LYS A 95 -9.96 0.08 -22.48
C LYS A 95 -9.12 -0.76 -23.44
N ARG A 96 -9.36 -2.06 -23.51
CA ARG A 96 -8.69 -2.92 -24.49
C ARG A 96 -9.10 -2.50 -25.90
N LYS A 97 -8.17 -2.57 -26.86
CA LYS A 97 -8.46 -2.21 -28.25
C LYS A 97 -9.45 -3.18 -28.92
N HIS A 98 -9.37 -4.45 -28.55
CA HIS A 98 -10.25 -5.51 -29.01
C HIS A 98 -10.93 -6.23 -27.84
N ASP A 99 -12.13 -6.76 -28.09
CA ASP A 99 -12.88 -7.53 -27.10
C ASP A 99 -12.18 -8.84 -26.76
N THR A 100 -12.41 -9.31 -25.54
CA THR A 100 -11.89 -10.61 -25.09
C THR A 100 -12.61 -11.72 -25.84
N LEU A 101 -11.84 -12.61 -26.49
CA LEU A 101 -12.39 -13.80 -27.12
C LEU A 101 -12.50 -14.89 -26.05
N GLY A 102 -13.74 -15.28 -25.75
CA GLY A 102 -14.02 -16.34 -24.78
C GLY A 102 -13.41 -17.68 -25.18
N PRO A 103 -13.20 -18.59 -24.21
CA PRO A 103 -12.66 -19.92 -24.48
C PRO A 103 -13.62 -20.73 -25.38
N LYS A 104 -13.06 -21.62 -26.21
CA LYS A 104 -13.80 -22.60 -27.03
C LYS A 104 -13.16 -23.99 -26.86
N PRO A 105 -13.84 -25.10 -27.19
CA PRO A 105 -13.19 -26.41 -27.19
C PRO A 105 -11.89 -26.39 -28.02
N GLY A 106 -10.76 -26.74 -27.40
CA GLY A 106 -9.43 -26.69 -28.03
C GLY A 106 -8.77 -25.30 -28.10
N GLN A 107 -9.40 -24.24 -27.57
CA GLN A 107 -8.88 -22.88 -27.64
C GLN A 107 -9.02 -22.15 -26.30
N VAL A 108 -7.90 -21.62 -25.78
CA VAL A 108 -7.86 -20.83 -24.54
C VAL A 108 -8.46 -19.43 -24.77
N MET A 109 -8.84 -18.76 -23.68
CA MET A 109 -9.28 -17.37 -23.73
C MET A 109 -8.17 -16.48 -24.28
N HIS A 110 -8.47 -15.64 -25.27
CA HIS A 110 -7.53 -14.65 -25.78
C HIS A 110 -7.92 -13.27 -25.26
N ILE A 111 -7.01 -12.67 -24.50
CA ILE A 111 -7.16 -11.33 -23.93
C ILE A 111 -6.23 -10.39 -24.70
N GLU A 112 -6.79 -9.34 -25.29
CA GLU A 112 -6.00 -8.31 -25.98
C GLU A 112 -5.03 -7.64 -25.01
N HIS A 113 -3.76 -7.58 -25.41
CA HIS A 113 -2.68 -6.98 -24.65
C HIS A 113 -2.64 -5.46 -24.85
N GLU A 114 -2.97 -4.97 -26.04
CA GLU A 114 -3.00 -3.55 -26.33
C GLU A 114 -4.20 -2.84 -25.70
N TYR A 115 -3.97 -1.63 -25.18
CA TYR A 115 -5.02 -0.84 -24.54
C TYR A 115 -4.86 0.65 -24.81
N GLU A 116 -6.00 1.33 -24.78
CA GLU A 116 -6.11 2.79 -24.77
C GLU A 116 -6.16 3.30 -23.32
N ARG A 117 -5.42 4.37 -23.04
CA ARG A 117 -5.45 5.06 -21.75
C ARG A 117 -6.66 6.01 -21.73
N LYS A 118 -7.58 5.81 -20.78
CA LYS A 118 -8.80 6.63 -20.62
C LYS A 118 -8.71 7.60 -19.42
N GLY A 119 -7.50 8.06 -19.13
CA GLY A 119 -7.22 8.88 -17.94
C GLY A 119 -7.00 8.07 -16.67
N ALA A 120 -6.73 8.76 -15.56
CA ALA A 120 -6.46 8.17 -14.28
C ALA A 120 -7.37 8.76 -13.20
N TRP A 121 -7.75 7.93 -12.24
CA TRP A 121 -8.62 8.30 -11.12
C TRP A 121 -7.87 8.10 -9.80
N ALA A 122 -8.31 8.81 -8.76
CA ALA A 122 -7.93 8.56 -7.38
C ALA A 122 -9.11 7.88 -6.66
N TYR A 123 -8.85 6.77 -6.01
CA TYR A 123 -9.81 6.14 -5.12
C TYR A 123 -9.40 6.45 -3.68
N LEU A 124 -10.26 7.15 -2.96
CA LEU A 124 -10.09 7.45 -1.56
C LEU A 124 -11.01 6.51 -0.77
N ALA A 125 -10.47 5.87 0.27
CA ALA A 125 -11.21 4.94 1.09
C ALA A 125 -11.07 5.28 2.57
N ALA A 126 -12.14 5.11 3.33
CA ALA A 126 -12.18 5.19 4.78
C ALA A 126 -12.83 3.91 5.31
N TRP A 127 -12.08 3.14 6.10
CA TRP A 127 -12.52 1.88 6.66
C TRP A 127 -12.70 2.00 8.17
N ASP A 128 -13.92 1.77 8.65
CA ASP A 128 -14.20 1.48 10.05
C ASP A 128 -13.67 0.10 10.42
N THR A 129 -12.52 0.10 11.07
CA THR A 129 -11.74 -1.12 11.39
C THR A 129 -12.46 -2.07 12.33
N ARG A 130 -13.39 -1.57 13.15
CA ARG A 130 -14.11 -2.38 14.15
C ARG A 130 -15.48 -2.85 13.66
N ARG A 131 -16.08 -2.14 12.69
CA ARG A 131 -17.40 -2.48 12.12
C ARG A 131 -17.32 -3.16 10.75
N ALA A 132 -16.11 -3.33 10.19
CA ALA A 132 -15.91 -3.85 8.85
C ALA A 132 -16.73 -3.09 7.77
N LYS A 133 -16.85 -1.76 7.93
CA LYS A 133 -17.57 -0.89 7.00
C LYS A 133 -16.60 -0.01 6.22
N ILE A 134 -16.67 -0.08 4.90
CA ILE A 134 -15.84 0.75 4.01
C ILE A 134 -16.67 1.83 3.34
N PHE A 135 -16.12 3.05 3.31
CA PHE A 135 -16.61 4.17 2.52
C PHE A 135 -15.60 4.42 1.43
N GLY A 136 -16.04 4.36 0.18
CA GLY A 136 -15.20 4.59 -0.98
C GLY A 136 -15.67 5.80 -1.78
N ARG A 137 -14.71 6.52 -2.36
CA ARG A 137 -14.99 7.65 -3.26
C ARG A 137 -14.00 7.68 -4.42
N LEU A 138 -14.54 7.74 -5.64
CA LEU A 138 -13.75 7.91 -6.86
C LEU A 138 -13.70 9.37 -7.26
N GLU A 139 -12.50 9.87 -7.52
CA GLU A 139 -12.25 11.27 -7.83
C GLU A 139 -11.30 11.42 -9.01
N GLY A 140 -11.50 12.46 -9.82
CA GLY A 140 -10.62 12.71 -10.97
C GLY A 140 -9.20 13.10 -10.56
N LYS A 141 -9.01 13.65 -9.35
CA LYS A 141 -7.71 14.04 -8.78
C LYS A 141 -7.74 13.87 -7.26
N ASN A 142 -6.57 13.70 -6.66
CA ASN A 142 -6.39 13.72 -5.21
C ASN A 142 -6.30 15.17 -4.68
N GLY A 143 -6.29 15.31 -3.35
CA GLY A 143 -6.04 16.57 -2.66
C GLY A 143 -7.05 16.87 -1.56
N ILE A 144 -6.90 18.05 -0.96
CA ILE A 144 -7.66 18.49 0.21
C ILE A 144 -9.19 18.41 -0.02
N GLY A 145 -9.69 18.98 -1.12
CA GLY A 145 -11.13 18.97 -1.39
C GLY A 145 -11.72 17.56 -1.56
N PRO A 146 -11.11 16.69 -2.40
CA PRO A 146 -11.46 15.28 -2.48
C PRO A 146 -11.50 14.56 -1.13
N PHE A 147 -10.49 14.78 -0.30
CA PHE A 147 -10.36 14.20 1.03
C PHE A 147 -11.43 14.71 2.01
N ASP A 148 -11.64 16.02 2.09
CA ASP A 148 -12.66 16.63 2.96
C ASP A 148 -14.08 16.14 2.59
N ARG A 149 -14.34 15.85 1.31
CA ARG A 149 -15.60 15.22 0.87
C ARG A 149 -15.73 13.77 1.34
N LEU A 150 -14.64 12.99 1.40
CA LEU A 150 -14.65 11.65 2.00
C LEU A 150 -14.91 11.74 3.51
N VAL A 151 -14.24 12.65 4.21
CA VAL A 151 -14.48 12.88 5.65
C VAL A 151 -15.95 13.25 5.88
N SER A 152 -16.49 14.18 5.10
CA SER A 152 -17.90 14.57 5.18
C SER A 152 -18.85 13.40 4.92
N GLN A 153 -18.56 12.55 3.93
CA GLN A 153 -19.34 11.36 3.63
C GLN A 153 -19.40 10.39 4.82
N VAL A 154 -18.34 10.25 5.60
CA VAL A 154 -18.34 9.40 6.80
C VAL A 154 -19.00 10.13 7.98
N MET A 155 -18.50 11.31 8.31
CA MET A 155 -18.84 12.04 9.53
C MET A 155 -20.27 12.59 9.55
N SER A 156 -20.94 12.70 8.40
CA SER A 156 -22.35 13.13 8.32
C SER A 156 -23.37 12.00 8.58
N HIS A 157 -22.92 10.75 8.75
CA HIS A 157 -23.81 9.61 8.94
C HIS A 157 -23.73 9.04 10.34
N GLU A 158 -24.81 8.42 10.81
CA GLU A 158 -24.77 7.58 12.01
C GLU A 158 -23.88 6.33 11.78
N PRO A 159 -23.09 5.92 12.79
CA PRO A 159 -23.03 6.47 14.15
C PRO A 159 -22.10 7.69 14.34
N TYR A 160 -21.38 8.12 13.30
CA TYR A 160 -20.21 9.00 13.41
C TYR A 160 -20.59 10.44 13.74
N VAL A 161 -21.72 10.91 13.23
CA VAL A 161 -22.23 12.26 13.52
C VAL A 161 -22.56 12.43 15.01
N SER A 162 -23.02 11.37 15.67
CA SER A 162 -23.35 11.36 17.10
C SER A 162 -22.28 10.70 17.96
N ALA A 163 -21.12 10.34 17.41
CA ALA A 163 -20.03 9.73 18.15
C ALA A 163 -19.44 10.70 19.18
N GLU A 164 -18.93 10.15 20.29
CA GLU A 164 -18.16 10.92 21.26
C GLU A 164 -16.81 11.30 20.65
N ARG A 165 -16.12 10.32 20.05
CA ARG A 165 -14.89 10.53 19.29
C ARG A 165 -14.84 9.63 18.07
N VAL A 166 -14.31 10.17 16.98
CA VAL A 166 -13.98 9.38 15.79
C VAL A 166 -12.50 9.57 15.50
N PHE A 167 -11.71 8.54 15.80
CA PHE A 167 -10.28 8.51 15.52
C PHE A 167 -10.08 8.28 14.03
N TRP A 168 -9.33 9.17 13.39
CA TRP A 168 -9.00 9.10 11.96
C TRP A 168 -7.51 8.85 11.79
N ILE A 169 -7.17 7.59 11.53
CA ILE A 169 -5.81 7.15 11.25
C ILE A 169 -5.51 7.42 9.78
N MET A 170 -4.48 8.22 9.52
CA MET A 170 -4.13 8.69 8.18
C MET A 170 -2.61 8.72 7.99
N ASP A 171 -2.16 8.55 6.75
CA ASP A 171 -0.77 8.80 6.40
C ASP A 171 -0.44 10.32 6.43
N ASN A 172 0.77 10.70 6.00
CA ASN A 172 1.17 12.11 5.93
C ASN A 172 1.20 12.64 4.49
N CYS A 173 0.25 12.24 3.63
CA CYS A 173 0.12 12.84 2.30
C CYS A 173 -0.15 14.35 2.39
N SER A 174 0.14 15.08 1.32
CA SER A 174 -0.08 16.53 1.24
C SER A 174 -1.52 16.97 1.53
N CYS A 175 -2.49 16.08 1.37
CA CYS A 175 -3.93 16.27 1.60
C CYS A 175 -4.29 16.53 3.07
N HIS A 176 -3.60 15.86 3.99
CA HIS A 176 -3.92 15.86 5.42
C HIS A 176 -2.67 15.77 6.30
N ARG A 177 -1.55 16.34 5.87
CA ARG A 177 -0.31 16.39 6.66
C ARG A 177 -0.31 17.50 7.71
N GLY A 178 0.14 17.17 8.91
CA GLY A 178 0.55 18.11 9.95
C GLY A 178 -0.57 18.94 10.57
N GLU A 179 -0.20 19.88 11.43
CA GLU A 179 -1.12 20.62 12.32
C GLU A 179 -2.22 21.39 11.58
N ARG A 180 -1.95 21.87 10.36
CA ARG A 180 -2.95 22.57 9.54
C ARG A 180 -4.12 21.67 9.19
N SER A 181 -3.87 20.39 8.92
CA SER A 181 -4.92 19.41 8.64
C SER A 181 -5.75 19.13 9.89
N VAL A 182 -5.10 18.99 11.05
CA VAL A 182 -5.75 18.75 12.34
C VAL A 182 -6.74 19.87 12.65
N LYS A 183 -6.26 21.12 12.62
CA LYS A 183 -7.09 22.31 12.87
C LYS A 183 -8.24 22.43 11.86
N ARG A 184 -8.00 22.12 10.58
CA ARG A 184 -9.05 22.15 9.55
C ARG A 184 -10.15 21.15 9.86
N LEU A 185 -9.78 19.90 10.13
CA LEU A 185 -10.73 18.82 10.39
C LEU A 185 -11.51 19.05 11.68
N GLN A 186 -10.83 19.42 12.77
CA GLN A 186 -11.48 19.68 14.06
C GLN A 186 -12.39 20.91 14.04
N ARG A 187 -12.07 21.93 13.23
CA ARG A 187 -12.96 23.09 13.04
C ARG A 187 -14.30 22.68 12.41
N GLN A 188 -14.29 21.70 11.52
CA GLN A 188 -15.50 21.25 10.84
C GLN A 188 -16.22 20.13 11.61
N TRP A 189 -15.47 19.26 12.28
CA TRP A 189 -15.96 18.08 12.99
C TRP A 189 -15.37 18.05 14.40
N PRO A 190 -16.05 18.62 15.41
CA PRO A 190 -15.49 18.75 16.77
C PRO A 190 -15.16 17.41 17.44
N ASN A 191 -15.83 16.32 17.04
CA ASN A 191 -15.61 14.97 17.58
C ASN A 191 -14.54 14.17 16.80
N ILE A 192 -13.92 14.75 15.77
CA ILE A 192 -12.85 14.07 15.02
C ILE A 192 -11.53 14.14 15.79
N VAL A 193 -10.81 13.02 15.86
CA VAL A 193 -9.47 12.92 16.44
C VAL A 193 -8.51 12.45 15.35
N PRO A 194 -7.84 13.36 14.64
CA PRO A 194 -6.85 13.00 13.63
C PRO A 194 -5.62 12.32 14.27
N VAL A 195 -5.19 11.20 13.72
CA VAL A 195 -4.04 10.42 14.16
C VAL A 195 -3.15 10.13 12.95
N HIS A 196 -1.98 10.77 12.92
CA HIS A 196 -1.03 10.59 11.82
C HIS A 196 -0.10 9.41 12.08
N LEU A 197 0.11 8.58 11.06
CA LEU A 197 1.16 7.56 11.04
C LEU A 197 2.55 8.21 11.21
N PRO A 198 3.56 7.46 11.70
CA PRO A 198 4.93 7.98 11.72
C PRO A 198 5.47 8.23 10.32
N TYR A 199 6.41 9.17 10.19
CA TYR A 199 7.12 9.38 8.93
C TYR A 199 8.04 8.19 8.61
N MET A 200 7.89 7.68 7.40
CA MET A 200 8.73 6.64 6.79
C MET A 200 9.79 7.22 5.86
#